data_AF-A0A970XJU4-F1
#
_entry.id   AF-A0A970XJU4-F1
#
_cell.length_a   1.000
_cell.length_b   1.000
_cell.length_c   1.000
_cell.angle_alpha   90.00
_cell.angle_beta   90.00
_cell.angle_gamma   90.00
#
_symmetry.space_group_name_H-M   'P 1'
#
loop_
_entity.id
_entity.type
_entity.pdbx_description
1 polymer ?
#
loop_
_entity_poly.entity_id
_entity_poly.type
_entity_poly.pdbx_seq_one_letter_code
_entity_poly.pdbx_strand_id
1 'polypeptide(L)'
;MTRKEPAPKIVIYYLQIIGICLPVILLVFLSLSSPRAERKVPGYDINPVVDAKIDPGTVTLYFRYAYSPFGEPLLCGEEQQIEVAANETHETAIVKALVVGPRGADARSVINPETRVYSVTRNKDCYFVLLSREFMEPYGLTKDRQSDPETVEEARANQRLAVYSVVNSLTELGICSRVQILIDADGRGNGQRVPRRELGFTGGNADQPIEPLGRDGSLIRTPARSLEELIKLIMNGDLSSAYKGVAENSDENGETPSQDELAALISGKKSTISTYGILNETVAPNGRTAVVTINVSVKYGAGTGMELRRTLLPVKMIRENEVWKVAYMSLQNIFE
;
A
#
# COMPACT_ATOMS: atom_id res chain seq x y z
N MET A 1 -70.33 9.63 3.22
CA MET A 1 -69.13 8.80 3.50
C MET A 1 -68.67 9.10 4.92
N THR A 2 -68.35 8.15 5.81
CA THR A 2 -68.86 6.78 5.96
C THR A 2 -68.67 6.40 7.44
N ARG A 3 -69.68 5.77 8.05
CA ARG A 3 -69.82 5.52 9.50
C ARG A 3 -69.05 4.25 9.93
N LYS A 4 -68.41 4.23 11.12
CA LYS A 4 -68.25 3.01 11.96
C LYS A 4 -67.62 3.23 13.36
N GLU A 5 -68.44 3.01 14.38
CA GLU A 5 -68.12 2.30 15.64
C GLU A 5 -68.79 0.90 15.55
N PRO A 6 -68.69 -0.03 16.54
CA PRO A 6 -67.82 -0.13 17.73
C PRO A 6 -67.04 -1.48 17.78
N ALA A 7 -66.40 -1.81 18.92
CA ALA A 7 -65.83 -3.14 19.20
C ALA A 7 -66.10 -3.65 20.64
N PRO A 8 -66.64 -4.86 20.82
CA PRO A 8 -66.65 -5.67 22.07
C PRO A 8 -65.74 -6.92 21.93
N LYS A 9 -65.34 -7.74 22.92
CA LYS A 9 -65.12 -7.72 24.40
C LYS A 9 -64.84 -9.21 24.83
N ILE A 10 -63.88 -9.47 25.75
CA ILE A 10 -63.80 -10.67 26.67
C ILE A 10 -63.31 -11.99 25.97
N VAL A 11 -62.50 -12.94 26.50
CA VAL A 11 -62.41 -13.75 27.78
C VAL A 11 -60.91 -14.02 28.15
N ILE A 12 -60.32 -13.73 29.35
CA ILE A 12 -60.23 -14.39 30.71
C ILE A 12 -59.58 -15.82 30.68
N TYR A 13 -58.59 -16.31 31.49
CA TYR A 13 -58.38 -16.53 32.96
C TYR A 13 -56.84 -16.74 33.27
N TYR A 14 -56.18 -16.20 34.33
CA TYR A 14 -56.07 -16.63 35.77
C TYR A 14 -55.21 -17.92 36.03
N LEU A 15 -54.46 -18.21 37.13
CA LEU A 15 -54.31 -17.68 38.52
C LEU A 15 -53.03 -18.21 39.29
N GLN A 16 -52.31 -17.37 40.09
CA GLN A 16 -51.36 -17.69 41.24
C GLN A 16 -50.03 -18.49 40.95
N ILE A 17 -48.94 -18.48 41.74
CA ILE A 17 -48.73 -18.49 43.22
C ILE A 17 -47.49 -17.66 43.70
N ILE A 18 -47.73 -16.95 44.82
CA ILE A 18 -46.85 -16.31 45.84
C ILE A 18 -45.68 -17.24 46.30
N GLY A 19 -44.40 -16.87 46.46
CA GLY A 19 -43.80 -15.71 47.14
C GLY A 19 -43.04 -16.18 48.40
N ILE A 20 -41.87 -15.59 48.73
CA ILE A 20 -41.19 -15.61 50.05
C ILE A 20 -39.97 -14.65 50.00
N CYS A 21 -39.76 -13.86 51.06
CA CYS A 21 -38.62 -12.95 51.22
C CYS A 21 -37.52 -13.56 52.11
N LEU A 22 -36.29 -13.05 51.94
CA LEU A 22 -35.17 -13.07 52.90
C LEU A 22 -35.62 -12.59 54.32
N PRO A 23 -34.90 -12.83 55.44
CA PRO A 23 -33.46 -12.51 55.58
C PRO A 23 -32.61 -13.31 56.62
N VAL A 24 -31.39 -12.80 56.87
CA VAL A 24 -30.49 -12.98 58.05
C VAL A 24 -29.59 -14.23 58.09
N ILE A 25 -28.26 -13.99 58.01
CA ILE A 25 -27.22 -14.89 58.53
C ILE A 25 -26.47 -14.14 59.64
N LEU A 26 -26.37 -14.78 60.81
CA LEU A 26 -25.73 -14.25 62.02
C LEU A 26 -24.32 -14.82 62.18
N LEU A 27 -23.36 -13.96 62.53
CA LEU A 27 -21.98 -14.32 62.88
C LEU A 27 -21.89 -14.94 64.29
N VAL A 28 -21.26 -16.11 64.42
CA VAL A 28 -20.63 -16.56 65.68
C VAL A 28 -19.28 -17.21 65.36
N PHE A 29 -18.21 -16.63 65.91
CA PHE A 29 -16.88 -17.24 65.97
C PHE A 29 -16.81 -18.27 67.10
N LEU A 30 -16.08 -19.37 66.92
CA LEU A 30 -15.16 -19.90 67.93
C LEU A 30 -14.14 -20.87 67.29
N SER A 31 -12.93 -20.86 67.82
CA SER A 31 -11.72 -21.43 67.21
C SER A 31 -11.36 -22.82 67.76
N LEU A 32 -10.72 -23.64 66.92
CA LEU A 32 -9.76 -24.64 67.35
C LEU A 32 -8.66 -24.80 66.28
N SER A 33 -7.42 -24.99 66.76
CA SER A 33 -6.20 -24.65 66.03
C SER A 33 -5.49 -25.85 65.40
N SER A 34 -4.81 -25.63 64.27
CA SER A 34 -3.65 -26.44 63.86
C SER A 34 -2.68 -25.61 63.00
N PRO A 35 -1.39 -25.99 62.90
CA PRO A 35 -0.31 -25.01 62.84
C PRO A 35 0.00 -24.44 61.45
N ARG A 36 0.54 -23.21 61.48
CA ARG A 36 0.98 -22.42 60.33
C ARG A 36 2.27 -22.99 59.73
N ALA A 37 2.19 -23.52 58.51
CA ALA A 37 3.38 -23.81 57.71
C ALA A 37 3.95 -22.51 57.11
N GLU A 38 5.22 -22.20 57.39
CA GLU A 38 5.92 -21.13 56.69
C GLU A 38 6.22 -21.55 55.25
N ARG A 39 5.55 -20.92 54.28
CA ARG A 39 6.05 -20.91 52.90
C ARG A 39 7.15 -19.86 52.80
N LYS A 40 8.39 -20.31 52.58
CA LYS A 40 9.47 -19.44 52.06
C LYS A 40 8.96 -18.73 50.80
N VAL A 41 9.03 -17.41 50.79
CA VAL A 41 8.87 -16.62 49.56
C VAL A 41 10.16 -16.79 48.76
N PRO A 42 10.12 -17.27 47.51
CA PRO A 42 11.30 -17.24 46.65
C PRO A 42 11.68 -15.80 46.39
N GLY A 43 12.96 -15.45 46.61
CA GLY A 43 13.47 -14.16 46.18
C GLY A 43 13.38 -14.07 44.66
N TYR A 44 12.85 -12.96 44.14
CA TYR A 44 12.95 -12.65 42.72
C TYR A 44 14.38 -12.15 42.46
N ASP A 45 15.24 -13.03 41.95
CA ASP A 45 16.50 -12.62 41.34
C ASP A 45 16.19 -11.81 40.07
N ILE A 46 16.28 -10.49 40.20
CA ILE A 46 16.24 -9.55 39.07
C ILE A 46 17.55 -9.64 38.28
N ASN A 47 17.64 -10.66 37.43
CA ASN A 47 18.69 -10.77 36.41
C ASN A 47 18.16 -10.17 35.09
N PRO A 48 18.71 -9.04 34.59
CA PRO A 48 18.17 -8.36 33.43
C PRO A 48 18.66 -8.97 32.10
N VAL A 49 17.99 -8.58 31.01
CA VAL A 49 18.27 -8.97 29.62
C VAL A 49 17.98 -10.44 29.31
N VAL A 50 16.69 -10.74 29.16
CA VAL A 50 16.29 -11.62 28.06
C VAL A 50 16.37 -10.76 26.80
N ASP A 51 17.18 -11.16 25.81
CA ASP A 51 17.08 -10.62 24.46
C ASP A 51 15.69 -10.99 23.92
N ALA A 52 14.73 -10.10 24.12
CA ALA A 52 13.42 -10.19 23.52
C ALA A 52 13.59 -10.00 22.01
N LYS A 53 13.83 -11.11 21.31
CA LYS A 53 13.91 -11.16 19.86
C LYS A 53 12.56 -10.71 19.32
N ILE A 54 12.46 -9.44 18.96
CA ILE A 54 11.26 -8.84 18.37
C ILE A 54 11.02 -9.60 17.06
N ASP A 55 9.87 -10.27 16.97
CA ASP A 55 9.49 -11.02 15.78
C ASP A 55 9.45 -10.03 14.59
N PRO A 56 10.19 -10.26 13.49
CA PRO A 56 10.37 -9.25 12.46
C PRO A 56 9.05 -8.93 11.78
N GLY A 57 8.55 -7.71 12.01
CA GLY A 57 7.30 -7.24 11.45
C GLY A 57 7.38 -7.15 9.93
N THR A 58 6.45 -7.81 9.23
CA THR A 58 6.23 -7.55 7.81
C THR A 58 5.58 -6.17 7.66
N VAL A 59 6.22 -5.30 6.89
CA VAL A 59 5.75 -3.94 6.56
C VAL A 59 5.72 -3.76 5.05
N THR A 60 4.81 -2.91 4.56
CA THR A 60 4.83 -2.49 3.14
C THR A 60 5.66 -1.23 2.99
N LEU A 61 6.70 -1.31 2.17
CA LEU A 61 7.62 -0.22 1.87
C LEU A 61 7.41 0.25 0.43
N TYR A 62 7.34 1.57 0.20
CA TYR A 62 7.11 2.13 -1.13
C TYR A 62 8.41 2.53 -1.81
N PHE A 63 8.72 1.88 -2.93
CA PHE A 63 9.93 2.12 -3.75
C PHE A 63 9.56 2.59 -5.16
N ARG A 64 10.50 3.18 -5.91
CA ARG A 64 10.23 3.61 -7.31
C ARG A 64 10.04 2.37 -8.18
N TYR A 65 8.95 2.34 -8.95
CA TYR A 65 8.71 1.27 -9.90
C TYR A 65 9.79 1.27 -10.99
N ALA A 66 10.44 0.12 -11.22
CA ALA A 66 11.60 0.02 -12.09
C ALA A 66 11.27 0.10 -13.59
N TYR A 67 10.06 -0.31 -13.98
CA TYR A 67 9.65 -0.48 -15.37
C TYR A 67 8.51 0.49 -15.72
N SER A 68 8.82 1.78 -15.88
CA SER A 68 7.84 2.79 -16.29
C SER A 68 7.92 3.07 -17.81
N PRO A 69 7.14 2.39 -18.67
CA PRO A 69 7.23 2.52 -20.13
C PRO A 69 6.86 3.92 -20.65
N PHE A 70 6.08 4.68 -19.88
CA PHE A 70 5.65 6.04 -20.22
C PHE A 70 6.40 7.13 -19.41
N GLY A 71 7.45 6.76 -18.66
CA GLY A 71 8.24 7.69 -17.84
C GLY A 71 7.54 8.22 -16.59
N GLU A 72 6.33 7.72 -16.28
CA GLU A 72 5.53 8.10 -15.12
C GLU A 72 6.28 7.77 -13.81
N PRO A 73 6.49 8.74 -12.90
CA PRO A 73 7.16 8.51 -11.63
C PRO A 73 6.18 7.88 -10.64
N LEU A 74 6.11 6.54 -10.64
CA LEU A 74 5.25 5.76 -9.76
C LEU A 74 6.04 5.01 -8.67
N LEU A 75 5.35 4.72 -7.57
CA LEU A 75 5.79 3.87 -6.48
C LEU A 75 5.08 2.51 -6.54
N CYS A 76 5.82 1.43 -6.31
CA CYS A 76 5.28 0.11 -5.97
C CYS A 76 5.47 -0.15 -4.47
N GLY A 77 4.50 -0.81 -3.84
CA GLY A 77 4.64 -1.30 -2.46
C GLY A 77 5.27 -2.68 -2.46
N GLU A 78 6.33 -2.89 -1.68
CA GLU A 78 7.04 -4.16 -1.49
C GLU A 78 6.87 -4.61 -0.02
N GLU A 79 6.39 -5.83 0.21
CA GLU A 79 6.36 -6.41 1.55
C GLU A 79 7.76 -6.85 2.00
N GLN A 80 8.29 -6.23 3.05
CA GLN A 80 9.58 -6.58 3.65
C GLN A 80 9.42 -6.94 5.13
N GLN A 81 10.10 -8.00 5.56
CA GLN A 81 10.39 -8.22 6.98
C GLN A 81 11.51 -7.28 7.43
N ILE A 82 11.27 -6.48 8.45
CA ILE A 82 12.27 -5.59 9.05
C ILE A 82 12.61 -6.03 10.48
N GLU A 83 13.90 -5.96 10.83
CA GLU A 83 14.38 -6.13 12.20
C GLU A 83 14.40 -4.76 12.90
N VAL A 84 13.94 -4.71 14.15
CA VAL A 84 13.95 -3.50 14.97
C VAL A 84 14.97 -3.67 16.10
N ALA A 85 15.98 -2.82 16.15
CA ALA A 85 16.98 -2.86 17.21
C ALA A 85 16.38 -2.47 18.58
N ALA A 86 16.93 -3.01 19.66
CA ALA A 86 16.38 -2.82 21.03
C ALA A 86 16.31 -1.35 21.50
N ASN A 87 17.08 -0.44 20.87
CA ASN A 87 17.11 0.99 21.15
C ASN A 87 16.48 1.84 20.02
N GLU A 88 15.66 1.23 19.16
CA GLU A 88 15.08 1.85 17.98
C GLU A 88 13.54 1.75 17.97
N THR A 89 12.86 2.75 17.40
CA THR A 89 11.41 2.67 17.14
C THR A 89 11.14 1.94 15.83
N HIS A 90 10.00 1.26 15.73
CA HIS A 90 9.58 0.57 14.52
C HIS A 90 9.53 1.53 13.31
N GLU A 91 9.08 2.77 13.52
CA GLU A 91 9.02 3.81 12.50
C GLU A 91 10.41 4.28 12.04
N THR A 92 11.41 4.38 12.92
CA THR A 92 12.79 4.65 12.49
C THR A 92 13.35 3.49 11.67
N ALA A 93 13.08 2.24 12.07
CA ALA A 93 13.51 1.05 11.33
C ALA A 93 12.89 0.97 9.91
N ILE A 94 11.61 1.35 9.76
CA ILE A 94 10.95 1.50 8.45
C ILE A 94 11.71 2.48 7.56
N VAL A 95 12.04 3.68 8.05
CA VAL A 95 12.73 4.69 7.23
C VAL A 95 14.16 4.25 6.92
N LYS A 96 14.85 3.54 7.82
CA LYS A 96 16.15 2.93 7.50
C LYS A 96 16.04 1.85 6.42
N ALA A 97 15.01 1.00 6.46
CA ALA A 97 14.79 -0.01 5.42
C ALA A 97 14.54 0.64 4.05
N LEU A 98 13.88 1.80 3.99
CA LEU A 98 13.74 2.58 2.76
C LEU A 98 15.08 3.12 2.21
N VAL A 99 16.03 3.49 3.09
CA VAL A 99 17.40 3.88 2.70
C VAL A 99 18.20 2.69 2.18
N VAL A 100 18.05 1.51 2.79
CA VAL A 100 18.68 0.26 2.33
C VAL A 100 18.17 -0.12 0.95
N GLY A 101 16.86 0.00 0.70
CA GLY A 101 16.25 -0.14 -0.61
C GLY A 101 15.38 -1.41 -0.80
N PRO A 102 14.90 -1.62 -2.03
CA PRO A 102 14.07 -2.77 -2.39
C PRO A 102 14.88 -4.07 -2.45
N ARG A 103 14.17 -5.19 -2.32
CA ARG A 103 14.70 -6.55 -2.54
C ARG A 103 14.29 -7.10 -3.90
N GLY A 104 13.19 -6.61 -4.48
CA GLY A 104 12.69 -7.02 -5.79
C GLY A 104 13.37 -6.29 -6.96
N ALA A 105 13.52 -6.98 -8.10
CA ALA A 105 14.08 -6.40 -9.32
C ALA A 105 13.14 -5.36 -9.99
N ASP A 106 11.85 -5.44 -9.71
CA ASP A 106 10.82 -4.54 -10.25
C ASP A 106 10.72 -3.20 -9.50
N ALA A 107 11.59 -2.96 -8.52
CA ALA A 107 11.68 -1.76 -7.71
C ALA A 107 13.09 -1.14 -7.73
N ARG A 108 13.20 0.16 -7.45
CA ARG A 108 14.48 0.91 -7.37
C ARG A 108 14.49 1.88 -6.19
N SER A 109 15.67 2.06 -5.61
CA SER A 109 15.91 3.12 -4.61
C SER A 109 15.86 4.52 -5.25
N VAL A 110 15.20 5.44 -4.56
CA VAL A 110 15.19 6.89 -4.86
C VAL A 110 15.77 7.74 -3.75
N ILE A 111 16.00 7.16 -2.58
CA ILE A 111 16.71 7.79 -1.47
C ILE A 111 18.21 7.54 -1.66
N ASN A 112 19.04 8.56 -1.45
CA ASN A 112 20.50 8.40 -1.45
C ASN A 112 20.91 7.44 -0.31
N PRO A 113 21.65 6.34 -0.58
CA PRO A 113 22.06 5.38 0.45
C PRO A 113 22.98 5.96 1.53
N GLU A 114 23.56 7.14 1.31
CA GLU A 114 24.34 7.86 2.34
C GLU A 114 23.44 8.63 3.35
N THR A 115 22.12 8.68 3.11
CA THR A 115 21.14 9.31 4.00
C THR A 115 21.15 8.66 5.38
N ARG A 116 21.36 9.47 6.41
CA ARG A 116 21.26 9.03 7.81
C ARG A 116 19.87 9.35 8.34
N VAL A 117 19.23 8.33 8.91
CA VAL A 117 17.97 8.48 9.66
C VAL A 117 18.33 8.68 11.13
N TYR A 118 18.16 9.89 11.65
CA TYR A 118 18.49 10.21 13.04
C TYR A 118 17.39 9.81 14.00
N SER A 119 16.13 10.10 13.66
CA SER A 119 14.96 9.65 14.43
C SER A 119 13.66 9.80 13.64
N VAL A 120 12.67 8.97 13.99
CA VAL A 120 11.27 9.24 13.74
C VAL A 120 10.59 9.42 15.09
N THR A 121 9.96 10.58 15.29
CA THR A 121 9.19 10.89 16.50
C THR A 121 7.72 11.13 16.14
N ARG A 122 6.81 10.96 17.09
CA ARG A 122 5.36 11.10 16.86
C ARG A 122 4.77 12.18 17.75
N ASN A 123 3.97 13.06 17.18
CA ASN A 123 3.17 14.03 17.93
C ASN A 123 1.77 14.13 17.30
N LYS A 124 0.74 13.78 18.08
CA LYS A 124 -0.66 13.65 17.63
C LYS A 124 -0.79 12.75 16.39
N ASP A 125 -1.32 13.30 15.29
CA ASP A 125 -1.59 12.63 14.00
C ASP A 125 -0.42 12.71 13.01
N CYS A 126 0.76 13.14 13.45
CA CYS A 126 1.92 13.41 12.59
C CYS A 126 3.22 12.76 13.10
N TYR A 127 3.94 12.11 12.17
CA TYR A 127 5.34 11.73 12.35
C TYR A 127 6.28 12.86 11.95
N PHE A 128 7.36 13.03 12.70
CA PHE A 128 8.44 13.97 12.43
C PHE A 128 9.72 13.15 12.18
N VAL A 129 10.20 13.19 10.94
CA VAL A 129 11.32 12.37 10.46
C VAL A 129 12.54 13.28 10.32
N LEU A 130 13.59 13.02 11.10
CA LEU A 130 14.84 13.76 11.06
C LEU A 130 15.88 13.01 10.23
N LEU A 131 16.26 13.60 9.10
CA LEU A 131 17.19 13.04 8.12
C LEU A 131 18.40 13.95 7.94
N SER A 132 19.52 13.40 7.44
CA SER A 132 20.68 14.18 7.03
C SER A 132 20.49 14.83 5.66
N ARG A 133 21.39 15.77 5.33
CA ARG A 133 21.35 16.57 4.09
C ARG A 133 21.33 15.74 2.80
N GLU A 134 21.93 14.56 2.80
CA GLU A 134 22.06 13.65 1.66
C GLU A 134 20.68 13.19 1.15
N PHE A 135 19.64 13.24 1.99
CA PHE A 135 18.26 13.00 1.57
C PHE A 135 17.78 13.98 0.50
N MET A 136 18.32 15.21 0.47
CA MET A 136 17.96 16.24 -0.53
C MET A 136 18.72 16.08 -1.85
N GLU A 137 19.57 15.06 -2.00
CA GLU A 137 20.41 14.84 -3.18
C GLU A 137 19.78 13.75 -4.07
N PRO A 138 19.20 14.11 -5.24
CA PRO A 138 18.44 13.13 -6.01
C PRO A 138 19.28 11.94 -6.46
N TYR A 139 18.73 10.74 -6.24
CA TYR A 139 19.33 9.44 -6.50
C TYR A 139 18.51 8.64 -7.52
N GLY A 140 19.04 7.51 -8.00
CA GLY A 140 18.31 6.56 -8.88
C GLY A 140 17.99 7.09 -10.28
N LEU A 141 18.80 8.02 -10.80
CA LEU A 141 18.67 8.57 -12.16
C LEU A 141 19.00 7.52 -13.22
N THR A 142 18.38 7.61 -14.39
CA THR A 142 18.63 6.68 -15.52
C THR A 142 19.72 7.17 -16.48
N LYS A 143 20.06 8.46 -16.43
CA LYS A 143 21.14 9.11 -17.18
C LYS A 143 22.12 9.79 -16.22
N ASP A 144 23.39 9.89 -16.62
CA ASP A 144 24.39 10.70 -15.89
C ASP A 144 24.00 12.18 -15.87
N ARG A 145 24.25 12.87 -14.75
CA ARG A 145 23.97 14.30 -14.56
C ARG A 145 24.82 15.18 -15.49
N GLN A 146 24.34 15.44 -16.70
CA GLN A 146 24.98 16.32 -17.68
C GLN A 146 24.03 17.38 -18.24
N SER A 147 23.53 18.28 -17.39
CA SER A 147 22.85 19.54 -17.76
C SER A 147 21.60 19.47 -18.68
N ASP A 148 21.19 18.28 -19.09
CA ASP A 148 19.98 18.00 -19.89
C ASP A 148 18.69 18.30 -19.09
N PRO A 149 17.77 19.14 -19.61
CA PRO A 149 16.47 19.40 -18.99
C PRO A 149 15.68 18.14 -18.63
N GLU A 150 15.75 17.06 -19.42
CA GLU A 150 15.07 15.80 -19.09
C GLU A 150 15.63 15.18 -17.80
N THR A 151 16.95 15.14 -17.66
CA THR A 151 17.65 14.63 -16.47
C THR A 151 17.37 15.49 -15.23
N VAL A 152 17.13 16.79 -15.41
CA VAL A 152 16.71 17.69 -14.32
C VAL A 152 15.29 17.39 -13.85
N GLU A 153 14.34 17.14 -14.76
CA GLU A 153 12.97 16.75 -14.38
C GLU A 153 12.89 15.33 -13.80
N GLU A 154 13.67 14.36 -14.32
CA GLU A 154 13.81 13.04 -13.67
C GLU A 154 14.33 13.20 -12.23
N ALA A 155 15.38 14.02 -12.03
CA ALA A 155 15.93 14.26 -10.70
C ALA A 155 14.90 14.88 -9.74
N ARG A 156 14.12 15.86 -10.21
CA ARG A 156 13.01 16.43 -9.42
C ARG A 156 11.93 15.40 -9.13
N ALA A 157 11.59 14.55 -10.09
CA ALA A 157 10.60 13.49 -9.92
C ALA A 157 11.05 12.42 -8.92
N ASN A 158 12.28 11.93 -9.02
CA ASN A 158 12.88 10.99 -8.06
C ASN A 158 12.95 11.59 -6.66
N GLN A 159 13.29 12.88 -6.54
CA GLN A 159 13.32 13.55 -5.25
C GLN A 159 11.93 13.64 -4.60
N ARG A 160 10.87 13.92 -5.38
CA ARG A 160 9.48 13.84 -4.89
C ARG A 160 9.11 12.40 -4.51
N LEU A 161 9.55 11.41 -5.27
CA LEU A 161 9.34 10.00 -4.93
C LEU A 161 10.08 9.58 -3.66
N ALA A 162 11.26 10.11 -3.37
CA ALA A 162 12.00 9.86 -2.14
C ALA A 162 11.19 10.35 -0.91
N VAL A 163 10.56 11.53 -1.03
CA VAL A 163 9.63 12.04 -0.01
C VAL A 163 8.41 11.14 0.12
N TYR A 164 7.70 10.84 -0.98
CA TYR A 164 6.47 10.04 -0.89
C TYR A 164 6.70 8.55 -0.59
N SER A 165 7.90 8.02 -0.83
CA SER A 165 8.37 6.73 -0.32
C SER A 165 8.29 6.69 1.21
N VAL A 166 8.86 7.70 1.89
CA VAL A 166 8.78 7.84 3.36
C VAL A 166 7.34 8.11 3.82
N VAL A 167 6.64 9.06 3.19
CA VAL A 167 5.27 9.46 3.58
C VAL A 167 4.29 8.29 3.45
N ASN A 168 4.27 7.60 2.30
CA ASN A 168 3.32 6.51 2.06
C ASN A 168 3.62 5.29 2.95
N SER A 169 4.89 4.95 3.18
CA SER A 169 5.25 3.80 4.05
C SER A 169 4.92 4.05 5.52
N LEU A 170 5.18 5.24 6.06
CA LEU A 170 4.84 5.57 7.45
C LEU A 170 3.32 5.73 7.66
N THR A 171 2.58 6.23 6.67
CA THR A 171 1.12 6.34 6.74
C THR A 171 0.40 5.01 6.52
N GLU A 172 1.05 4.00 5.92
CA GLU A 172 0.51 2.63 5.81
C GLU A 172 0.21 2.01 7.18
N LEU A 173 0.95 2.39 8.22
CA LEU A 173 0.73 1.94 9.60
C LEU A 173 -0.64 2.34 10.16
N GLY A 174 -1.35 3.29 9.55
CA GLY A 174 -2.67 3.77 9.99
C GLY A 174 -2.68 4.57 11.30
N ILE A 175 -1.53 4.77 11.95
CA ILE A 175 -1.39 5.48 13.24
C ILE A 175 -1.39 7.01 13.07
N CYS A 176 -0.76 7.51 12.00
CA CYS A 176 -0.66 8.94 11.69
C CYS A 176 -1.14 9.20 10.26
N SER A 177 -1.75 10.36 10.04
CA SER A 177 -2.22 10.78 8.71
C SER A 177 -1.19 11.62 7.94
N ARG A 178 -0.15 12.12 8.63
CA ARG A 178 0.84 13.04 8.07
C ARG A 178 2.27 12.74 8.47
N VAL A 179 3.21 13.18 7.64
CA VAL A 179 4.66 13.12 7.90
C VAL A 179 5.30 14.48 7.61
N GLN A 180 5.99 15.04 8.61
CA GLN A 180 6.86 16.20 8.46
C GLN A 180 8.31 15.73 8.29
N ILE A 181 8.89 15.98 7.12
CA ILE A 181 10.33 15.83 6.89
C ILE A 181 11.07 17.01 7.51
N LEU A 182 12.15 16.73 8.23
CA LEU A 182 13.10 17.69 8.80
C LEU A 182 14.52 17.29 8.37
N ILE A 183 15.30 18.26 7.91
CA ILE A 183 16.67 18.03 7.45
C ILE A 183 17.66 18.68 8.41
N ASP A 184 18.62 17.90 8.91
CA ASP A 184 19.83 18.40 9.58
C ASP A 184 20.85 18.82 8.52
N ALA A 185 20.76 20.08 8.09
CA ALA A 185 21.55 20.60 6.97
C ALA A 185 22.99 21.02 7.37
N ASP A 186 23.22 21.33 8.64
CA ASP A 186 24.53 21.75 9.17
C ASP A 186 25.24 20.66 9.99
N GLY A 187 24.64 19.48 10.11
CA GLY A 187 25.21 18.32 10.80
C GLY A 187 25.25 18.46 12.33
N ARG A 188 24.46 19.37 12.89
CA ARG A 188 24.42 19.66 14.34
C ARG A 188 23.24 19.00 15.06
N GLY A 189 22.49 18.14 14.38
CA GLY A 189 21.26 17.51 14.88
C GLY A 189 20.03 18.42 14.87
N ASN A 190 20.11 19.60 14.25
CA ASN A 190 19.04 20.61 14.28
C ASN A 190 18.16 20.51 13.03
N GLY A 191 17.15 19.65 13.10
CA GLY A 191 16.19 19.45 12.01
C GLY A 191 15.37 20.69 11.65
N GLN A 192 15.49 21.15 10.41
CA GLN A 192 14.70 22.27 9.89
C GLN A 192 13.81 21.87 8.70
N ARG A 193 12.73 22.63 8.49
CA ARG A 193 11.88 22.54 7.30
C ARG A 193 12.57 23.25 6.13
N VAL A 194 13.03 22.51 5.14
CA VAL A 194 13.67 23.04 3.94
C VAL A 194 12.63 23.53 2.91
N PRO A 195 13.00 24.42 1.97
CA PRO A 195 12.11 24.81 0.88
C PRO A 195 11.64 23.62 0.04
N ARG A 196 10.39 23.65 -0.39
CA ARG A 196 9.73 22.60 -1.20
C ARG A 196 10.55 22.20 -2.45
N ARG A 197 11.22 23.15 -3.10
CA ARG A 197 12.09 22.91 -4.26
C ARG A 197 13.30 22.00 -3.99
N GLU A 198 13.86 22.04 -2.77
CA GLU A 198 15.01 21.19 -2.39
C GLU A 198 14.57 19.71 -2.31
N LEU A 199 13.26 19.48 -2.17
CA LEU A 199 12.62 18.18 -2.19
C LEU A 199 11.91 17.89 -3.53
N GLY A 200 12.31 18.57 -4.60
CA GLY A 200 11.84 18.32 -5.97
C GLY A 200 10.43 18.85 -6.30
N PHE A 201 9.73 19.50 -5.36
CA PHE A 201 8.43 20.10 -5.64
C PHE A 201 8.57 21.39 -6.46
N THR A 202 7.62 21.62 -7.37
CA THR A 202 7.62 22.76 -8.30
C THR A 202 6.33 23.59 -8.15
N GLY A 203 6.25 24.73 -8.84
CA GLY A 203 5.10 25.64 -8.82
C GLY A 203 5.23 26.81 -7.84
N GLY A 204 4.17 27.60 -7.71
CA GLY A 204 4.20 28.91 -7.03
C GLY A 204 4.49 28.89 -5.52
N ASN A 205 4.54 27.72 -4.88
CA ASN A 205 4.93 27.57 -3.48
C ASN A 205 6.29 26.88 -3.28
N ALA A 206 7.06 26.64 -4.35
CA ALA A 206 8.32 25.87 -4.29
C ALA A 206 9.38 26.47 -3.35
N ASP A 207 9.36 27.78 -3.10
CA ASP A 207 10.27 28.46 -2.18
C ASP A 207 9.81 28.43 -0.70
N GLN A 208 8.59 27.96 -0.42
CA GLN A 208 8.05 27.87 0.93
C GLN A 208 8.57 26.62 1.66
N PRO A 209 8.72 26.63 3.01
CA PRO A 209 9.16 25.46 3.76
C PRO A 209 8.16 24.29 3.68
N ILE A 210 8.65 23.07 3.43
CA ILE A 210 7.84 21.86 3.28
C ILE A 210 6.95 21.59 4.50
N GLU A 211 5.63 21.59 4.31
CA GLU A 211 4.62 21.29 5.33
C GLU A 211 4.46 19.78 5.60
N PRO A 212 3.76 19.36 6.68
CA PRO A 212 3.48 17.96 6.91
C PRO A 212 2.60 17.38 5.79
N LEU A 213 3.12 16.40 5.07
CA LEU A 213 2.48 15.78 3.91
C LEU A 213 1.60 14.61 4.31
N GLY A 214 0.44 14.47 3.68
CA GLY A 214 -0.38 13.26 3.75
C GLY A 214 -0.01 12.24 2.68
N ARG A 215 -0.53 11.02 2.83
CA ARG A 215 -0.40 9.94 1.84
C ARG A 215 -0.86 10.40 0.45
N ASP A 216 -0.06 10.12 -0.56
CA ASP A 216 -0.42 10.35 -1.97
C ASP A 216 -0.55 9.03 -2.71
N GLY A 217 -1.80 8.55 -2.83
CA GLY A 217 -2.16 7.38 -3.63
C GLY A 217 -2.11 7.62 -5.14
N SER A 218 -2.05 8.88 -5.58
CA SER A 218 -1.91 9.21 -7.01
C SER A 218 -0.51 8.88 -7.55
N LEU A 219 0.46 8.64 -6.67
CA LEU A 219 1.80 8.17 -7.02
C LEU A 219 1.95 6.65 -6.90
N ILE A 220 0.96 5.91 -6.42
CA ILE A 220 1.05 4.44 -6.27
C ILE A 220 0.60 3.77 -7.58
N ARG A 221 1.36 2.76 -8.04
CA ARG A 221 0.97 1.89 -9.15
C ARG A 221 -0.08 0.87 -8.69
N THR A 222 -1.35 1.24 -8.87
CA THR A 222 -2.50 0.39 -8.52
C THR A 222 -2.78 -0.66 -9.62
N PRO A 223 -3.60 -1.70 -9.35
CA PRO A 223 -4.09 -2.63 -10.38
C PRO A 223 -4.64 -1.92 -11.63
N ALA A 224 -5.44 -0.87 -11.45
CA ALA A 224 -6.01 -0.07 -12.52
C ALA A 224 -4.95 0.57 -13.42
N ARG A 225 -3.96 1.28 -12.83
CA ARG A 225 -2.85 1.86 -13.61
C ARG A 225 -2.06 0.81 -14.37
N SER A 226 -1.85 -0.34 -13.75
CA SER A 226 -1.09 -1.44 -14.34
C SER A 226 -1.79 -2.01 -15.58
N LEU A 227 -3.12 -2.11 -15.54
CA LEU A 227 -3.93 -2.47 -16.70
C LEU A 227 -3.97 -1.35 -17.76
N GLU A 228 -4.04 -0.08 -17.32
CA GLU A 228 -4.02 1.09 -18.20
C GLU A 228 -2.73 1.16 -19.03
N GLU A 229 -1.58 0.98 -18.38
CA GLU A 229 -0.25 0.89 -19.01
C GLU A 229 -0.22 -0.22 -20.06
N LEU A 230 -0.68 -1.44 -19.71
CA LEU A 230 -0.72 -2.58 -20.64
C LEU A 230 -1.63 -2.32 -21.86
N ILE A 231 -2.82 -1.74 -21.65
CA ILE A 231 -3.73 -1.40 -22.75
C ILE A 231 -3.10 -0.33 -23.65
N LYS A 232 -2.45 0.70 -23.10
CA LYS A 232 -1.71 1.72 -23.87
C LYS A 232 -0.60 1.09 -24.71
N LEU A 233 0.19 0.17 -24.13
CA LEU A 233 1.26 -0.55 -24.85
C LEU A 233 0.71 -1.37 -26.02
N ILE A 234 -0.39 -2.10 -25.82
CA ILE A 234 -1.06 -2.86 -26.89
C ILE A 234 -1.60 -1.92 -27.98
N MET A 235 -2.25 -0.81 -27.62
CA MET A 235 -2.75 0.18 -28.58
C MET A 235 -1.62 0.84 -29.39
N ASN A 236 -0.43 0.98 -28.81
CA ASN A 236 0.76 1.49 -29.48
C ASN A 236 1.50 0.42 -30.31
N GLY A 237 1.09 -0.86 -30.23
CA GLY A 237 1.73 -1.98 -30.91
C GLY A 237 3.03 -2.48 -30.26
N ASP A 238 3.42 -1.97 -29.10
CA ASP A 238 4.60 -2.45 -28.36
C ASP A 238 4.25 -3.68 -27.52
N LEU A 239 4.07 -4.81 -28.23
CA LEU A 239 3.69 -6.08 -27.63
C LEU A 239 4.83 -6.70 -26.80
N SER A 240 6.08 -6.29 -27.05
CA SER A 240 7.26 -6.72 -26.28
C SER A 240 7.26 -6.11 -24.88
N SER A 241 6.94 -4.83 -24.78
CA SER A 241 6.66 -4.17 -23.50
C SER A 241 5.38 -4.70 -22.86
N ALA A 242 4.29 -4.86 -23.63
CA ALA A 242 3.01 -5.32 -23.09
C ALA A 242 3.12 -6.71 -22.42
N TYR A 243 3.92 -7.61 -22.99
CA TYR A 243 4.18 -8.95 -22.44
C TYR A 243 4.70 -8.92 -21.00
N LYS A 244 5.52 -7.93 -20.62
CA LYS A 244 6.04 -7.77 -19.24
C LYS A 244 4.94 -7.46 -18.21
N GLY A 245 3.81 -6.93 -18.68
CA GLY A 245 2.62 -6.69 -17.86
C GLY A 245 1.68 -7.89 -17.76
N VAL A 246 2.01 -9.04 -18.37
CA VAL A 246 1.23 -10.28 -18.30
C VAL A 246 1.74 -11.17 -17.16
N ALA A 247 0.82 -11.75 -16.40
CA ALA A 247 1.10 -12.63 -15.28
C ALA A 247 1.54 -14.03 -15.74
N GLU A 248 2.49 -14.63 -15.03
CA GLU A 248 2.94 -15.99 -15.26
C GLU A 248 1.86 -16.99 -14.85
N ASN A 249 1.83 -18.14 -15.52
CA ASN A 249 1.02 -19.32 -15.15
C ASN A 249 -0.47 -18.98 -14.95
N SER A 250 -1.01 -18.17 -15.88
CA SER A 250 -2.29 -17.46 -15.75
C SER A 250 -3.25 -17.63 -16.94
N ASP A 251 -2.99 -18.61 -17.79
CA ASP A 251 -3.93 -19.15 -18.78
C ASP A 251 -4.92 -20.16 -18.14
N GLU A 252 -5.65 -20.93 -18.96
CA GLU A 252 -6.60 -21.95 -18.50
C GLU A 252 -5.93 -23.20 -17.89
N ASN A 253 -4.68 -23.50 -18.28
CA ASN A 253 -3.94 -24.69 -17.86
C ASN A 253 -2.97 -24.43 -16.70
N GLY A 254 -2.72 -23.15 -16.36
CA GLY A 254 -1.68 -22.74 -15.42
C GLY A 254 -0.30 -22.58 -16.08
N GLU A 255 -0.26 -22.34 -17.39
CA GLU A 255 0.95 -22.09 -18.17
C GLU A 255 1.13 -20.59 -18.45
N THR A 256 2.34 -20.22 -18.85
CA THR A 256 2.67 -18.86 -19.29
C THR A 256 2.74 -18.87 -20.82
N PRO A 257 1.91 -18.09 -21.53
CA PRO A 257 2.00 -18.01 -22.98
C PRO A 257 3.35 -17.44 -23.39
N SER A 258 3.89 -17.84 -24.53
CA SER A 258 5.05 -17.18 -25.13
C SER A 258 4.72 -15.76 -25.61
N GLN A 259 5.76 -14.94 -25.78
CA GLN A 259 5.63 -13.61 -26.39
C GLN A 259 5.06 -13.70 -27.82
N ASP A 260 5.40 -14.75 -28.57
CA ASP A 260 4.90 -14.99 -29.92
C ASP A 260 3.41 -15.37 -29.91
N GLU A 261 2.93 -16.14 -28.93
CA GLU A 261 1.51 -16.46 -28.76
C GLU A 261 0.68 -15.22 -28.35
N LEU A 262 1.21 -14.36 -27.48
CA LEU A 262 0.58 -13.06 -27.20
C LEU A 262 0.51 -12.18 -28.46
N ALA A 263 1.61 -12.12 -29.23
CA ALA A 263 1.66 -11.38 -30.48
C ALA A 263 0.69 -11.94 -31.52
N ALA A 264 0.56 -13.27 -31.62
CA ALA A 264 -0.38 -13.96 -32.49
C ALA A 264 -1.84 -13.77 -32.07
N LEU A 265 -2.14 -13.75 -30.76
CA LEU A 265 -3.48 -13.46 -30.24
C LEU A 265 -3.96 -12.07 -30.70
N ILE A 266 -3.13 -11.04 -30.49
CA ILE A 266 -3.48 -9.65 -30.76
C ILE A 266 -3.46 -9.36 -32.28
N SER A 267 -2.42 -9.81 -32.98
CA SER A 267 -2.22 -9.53 -34.41
C SER A 267 -3.08 -10.43 -35.31
N GLY A 268 -3.24 -11.71 -34.94
CA GLY A 268 -3.99 -12.72 -35.69
C GLY A 268 -5.49 -12.47 -35.72
N LYS A 269 -6.07 -11.97 -34.61
CA LYS A 269 -7.47 -11.48 -34.56
C LYS A 269 -7.68 -10.20 -35.40
N LYS A 270 -6.61 -9.57 -35.92
CA LYS A 270 -6.61 -8.24 -36.57
C LYS A 270 -7.39 -7.20 -35.76
N SER A 271 -7.32 -7.32 -34.44
CA SER A 271 -8.16 -6.61 -33.50
C SER A 271 -7.41 -5.45 -32.86
N THR A 272 -8.03 -4.28 -32.79
CA THR A 272 -7.43 -3.11 -32.13
C THR A 272 -8.40 -2.55 -31.10
N ILE A 273 -7.92 -2.36 -29.87
CA ILE A 273 -8.67 -1.64 -28.83
C ILE A 273 -8.88 -0.21 -29.33
N SER A 274 -10.13 0.19 -29.56
CA SER A 274 -10.48 1.52 -30.08
C SER A 274 -10.71 2.53 -28.97
N THR A 275 -11.32 2.11 -27.86
CA THR A 275 -11.55 2.89 -26.65
C THR A 275 -11.56 1.97 -25.44
N TYR A 276 -11.23 2.51 -24.26
CA TYR A 276 -11.43 1.87 -22.98
C TYR A 276 -11.79 2.90 -21.91
N GLY A 277 -12.30 2.43 -20.77
CA GLY A 277 -12.52 3.25 -19.59
C GLY A 277 -12.51 2.37 -18.35
N ILE A 278 -11.65 2.69 -17.38
CA ILE A 278 -11.60 1.99 -16.09
C ILE A 278 -12.72 2.55 -15.20
N LEU A 279 -13.47 1.65 -14.56
CA LEU A 279 -14.64 2.01 -13.75
C LEU A 279 -14.34 1.91 -12.25
N ASN A 280 -13.74 0.80 -11.83
CA ASN A 280 -13.30 0.57 -10.45
C ASN A 280 -12.19 -0.48 -10.41
N GLU A 281 -11.57 -0.60 -9.24
CA GLU A 281 -10.69 -1.71 -8.88
C GLU A 281 -11.06 -2.23 -7.50
N THR A 282 -10.74 -3.50 -7.23
CA THR A 282 -10.89 -4.10 -5.89
C THR A 282 -9.78 -5.11 -5.68
N VAL A 283 -8.94 -4.86 -4.67
CA VAL A 283 -7.91 -5.80 -4.22
C VAL A 283 -8.56 -6.84 -3.31
N ALA A 284 -8.25 -8.11 -3.52
CA ALA A 284 -8.75 -9.21 -2.70
C ALA A 284 -8.13 -9.16 -1.29
N PRO A 285 -8.78 -9.72 -0.25
CA PRO A 285 -8.28 -9.69 1.12
C PRO A 285 -6.89 -10.29 1.35
N ASN A 286 -6.39 -11.09 0.39
CA ASN A 286 -5.04 -11.67 0.42
C ASN A 286 -3.93 -10.73 -0.09
N GLY A 287 -4.26 -9.56 -0.66
CA GLY A 287 -3.27 -8.65 -1.25
C GLY A 287 -2.53 -9.16 -2.49
N ARG A 288 -2.82 -10.38 -2.97
CA ARG A 288 -2.14 -11.05 -4.10
C ARG A 288 -2.92 -11.04 -5.41
N THR A 289 -4.21 -10.75 -5.36
CA THR A 289 -5.08 -10.67 -6.55
C THR A 289 -5.97 -9.44 -6.48
N ALA A 290 -6.39 -8.93 -7.63
CA ALA A 290 -7.37 -7.86 -7.73
C ALA A 290 -8.26 -8.07 -8.96
N VAL A 291 -9.39 -7.36 -9.00
CA VAL A 291 -10.25 -7.25 -10.18
C VAL A 291 -10.35 -5.78 -10.55
N VAL A 292 -10.08 -5.45 -11.81
CA VAL A 292 -10.31 -4.12 -12.39
C VAL A 292 -11.48 -4.24 -13.35
N THR A 293 -12.53 -3.44 -13.15
CA THR A 293 -13.70 -3.46 -14.03
C THR A 293 -13.54 -2.39 -15.11
N ILE A 294 -13.64 -2.78 -16.38
CA ILE A 294 -13.50 -1.87 -17.52
C ILE A 294 -14.71 -1.89 -18.45
N ASN A 295 -14.90 -0.79 -19.17
CA ASN A 295 -15.57 -0.79 -20.47
C ASN A 295 -14.48 -0.79 -21.55
N VAL A 296 -14.65 -1.56 -22.63
CA VAL A 296 -13.70 -1.62 -23.74
C VAL A 296 -14.42 -1.82 -25.07
N SER A 297 -13.91 -1.17 -26.12
CA SER A 297 -14.36 -1.35 -27.49
C SER A 297 -13.19 -1.87 -28.33
N VAL A 298 -13.43 -2.91 -29.13
CA VAL A 298 -12.43 -3.57 -29.97
C VAL A 298 -12.93 -3.64 -31.40
N LYS A 299 -12.15 -3.11 -32.34
CA LYS A 299 -12.48 -3.15 -33.78
C LYS A 299 -11.78 -4.34 -34.43
N TYR A 300 -12.51 -5.10 -35.26
CA TYR A 300 -12.00 -6.29 -35.93
C TYR A 300 -11.74 -6.05 -37.42
N GLY A 301 -10.50 -6.19 -37.85
CA GLY A 301 -10.09 -6.09 -39.24
C GLY A 301 -10.08 -4.65 -39.78
N ALA A 302 -9.01 -4.29 -40.49
CA ALA A 302 -8.92 -3.04 -41.21
C ALA A 302 -9.98 -2.99 -42.34
N GLY A 303 -11.12 -2.34 -42.06
CA GLY A 303 -12.16 -2.05 -43.05
C GLY A 303 -13.49 -2.80 -42.91
N THR A 304 -13.67 -3.72 -41.96
CA THR A 304 -14.98 -4.42 -41.80
C THR A 304 -16.06 -3.56 -41.14
N GLY A 305 -15.64 -2.57 -40.34
CA GLY A 305 -16.52 -1.76 -39.50
C GLY A 305 -17.08 -2.48 -38.26
N MET A 306 -16.76 -3.76 -38.03
CA MET A 306 -17.23 -4.50 -36.86
C MET A 306 -16.52 -4.03 -35.59
N GLU A 307 -17.30 -3.49 -34.66
CA GLU A 307 -16.84 -3.08 -33.32
C GLU A 307 -17.55 -3.92 -32.26
N LEU A 308 -16.77 -4.65 -31.48
CA LEU A 308 -17.20 -5.34 -30.29
C LEU A 308 -17.16 -4.37 -29.11
N ARG A 309 -18.26 -4.26 -28.37
CA ARG A 309 -18.31 -3.47 -27.13
C ARG A 309 -18.52 -4.41 -25.96
N ARG A 310 -17.71 -4.24 -24.92
CA ARG A 310 -17.77 -4.95 -23.65
C ARG A 310 -17.95 -3.91 -22.55
N THR A 311 -18.96 -4.10 -21.71
CA THR A 311 -19.25 -3.22 -20.58
C THR A 311 -19.22 -4.00 -19.29
N LEU A 312 -18.70 -3.40 -18.22
CA LEU A 312 -18.51 -4.06 -16.92
C LEU A 312 -17.66 -5.34 -17.01
N LEU A 313 -16.66 -5.37 -17.90
CA LEU A 313 -15.77 -6.51 -18.09
C LEU A 313 -14.80 -6.60 -16.89
N PRO A 314 -14.83 -7.69 -16.10
CA PRO A 314 -13.87 -7.87 -15.02
C PRO A 314 -12.54 -8.40 -15.59
N VAL A 315 -11.45 -7.71 -15.26
CA VAL A 315 -10.08 -8.11 -15.61
C VAL A 315 -9.36 -8.52 -14.34
N LYS A 316 -8.94 -9.78 -14.24
CA LYS A 316 -8.18 -10.31 -13.10
C LYS A 316 -6.74 -9.83 -13.18
N MET A 317 -6.25 -9.30 -12.06
CA MET A 317 -4.87 -8.89 -11.84
C MET A 317 -4.23 -9.80 -10.79
N ILE A 318 -2.94 -10.06 -10.95
CA ILE A 318 -2.12 -10.89 -10.06
C ILE A 318 -0.92 -10.05 -9.61
N ARG A 319 -0.54 -10.13 -8.32
CA ARG A 319 0.63 -9.46 -7.76
C ARG A 319 1.81 -10.44 -7.71
N GLU A 320 2.73 -10.25 -8.65
CA GLU A 320 3.93 -11.05 -8.84
C GLU A 320 5.14 -10.18 -8.56
N ASN A 321 6.10 -10.67 -7.76
CA ASN A 321 7.26 -9.88 -7.32
C ASN A 321 6.87 -8.48 -6.82
N GLU A 322 5.78 -8.43 -6.04
CA GLU A 322 5.16 -7.23 -5.49
C GLU A 322 4.49 -6.26 -6.49
N VAL A 323 4.52 -6.56 -7.79
CA VAL A 323 3.97 -5.73 -8.87
C VAL A 323 2.73 -6.36 -9.50
N TRP A 324 1.75 -5.51 -9.83
CA TRP A 324 0.51 -5.92 -10.49
C TRP A 324 0.71 -6.19 -11.99
N LYS A 325 0.30 -7.38 -12.42
CA LYS A 325 0.25 -7.86 -13.81
C LYS A 325 -1.16 -8.37 -14.15
N VAL A 326 -1.50 -8.40 -15.44
CA VAL A 326 -2.81 -8.87 -15.95
C VAL A 326 -2.77 -10.39 -16.14
N ALA A 327 -3.77 -11.11 -15.62
CA ALA A 327 -3.91 -12.54 -15.90
C ALA A 327 -4.19 -12.78 -17.39
N TYR A 328 -3.45 -13.69 -18.03
CA TYR A 328 -3.54 -13.91 -19.48
C TYR A 328 -4.95 -14.30 -19.93
N MET A 329 -5.64 -15.17 -19.19
CA MET A 329 -7.05 -15.51 -19.46
C MET A 329 -7.96 -14.27 -19.47
N SER A 330 -7.72 -13.29 -18.58
CA SER A 330 -8.47 -12.03 -18.58
C SER A 330 -8.06 -11.09 -19.71
N LEU A 331 -6.82 -11.17 -20.20
CA LEU A 331 -6.37 -10.46 -21.40
C LEU A 331 -7.00 -11.05 -22.67
N GLN A 332 -7.11 -12.37 -22.78
CA GLN A 332 -7.83 -13.04 -23.88
C GLN A 332 -9.28 -12.56 -23.96
N ASN A 333 -9.98 -12.52 -22.81
CA ASN A 333 -11.38 -12.05 -22.69
C ASN A 333 -11.61 -10.58 -23.11
N ILE A 334 -10.57 -9.75 -23.24
CA ILE A 334 -10.70 -8.39 -23.81
C ILE A 334 -10.97 -8.46 -25.33
N PHE A 335 -10.50 -9.52 -26.00
CA PHE A 335 -10.56 -9.73 -27.45
C PHE A 335 -11.54 -10.84 -27.86
N GLU A 336 -12.58 -11.10 -27.05
CA GLU A 336 -13.60 -12.16 -27.27
C GLU A 336 -15.01 -11.65 -27.04
#